data_AF-A0A0Q7VTM6-F1
#
_entry.id   AF-A0A0Q7VTM6-F1
#
_cell.length_a   1.000
_cell.length_b   1.000
_cell.length_c   1.000
_cell.angle_alpha   90.00
_cell.angle_beta   90.00
_cell.angle_gamma   90.00
#
_symmetry.space_group_name_H-M   'P 1'
#
loop_
_entity.id
_entity.type
_entity.pdbx_description
1 polymer ?
#
loop_
_entity_poly.entity_id
_entity_poly.type
_entity_poly.pdbx_seq_one_letter_code
_entity_poly.pdbx_strand_id
1 'polypeptide(L)'
;MTQDTDIQLSGPFKAVDGGGRTVDIKSVRIFDEGYGVIDLYVDLAAPATDGLHKDQKLIAEIGARLRAMGYSGPDLTPGDPVIQEKRLIVLDTPDEFLPFAVRKGFKDLTSEFDE
;
A
#
# COMPACT_ATOMS: atom_id res chain seq x y z
N MET A 1 -1.26 19.48 5.42
CA MET A 1 -2.42 19.49 4.50
C MET A 1 -2.76 18.03 4.28
N THR A 2 -3.86 17.54 4.84
CA THR A 2 -4.42 16.23 4.48
C THR A 2 -4.85 16.37 3.03
N GLN A 3 -4.15 15.69 2.12
CA GLN A 3 -4.58 15.67 0.73
C GLN A 3 -5.88 14.86 0.70
N ASP A 4 -6.93 15.45 0.11
CA ASP A 4 -8.26 14.85 -0.06
C ASP A 4 -8.23 13.55 -0.92
N THR A 5 -7.05 13.16 -1.41
CA THR A 5 -6.75 12.02 -2.28
C THR A 5 -6.31 10.75 -1.53
N ASP A 6 -6.04 10.83 -0.22
CA ASP A 6 -5.59 9.68 0.56
C ASP A 6 -6.75 8.81 1.04
N ILE A 7 -6.80 7.56 0.57
CA ILE A 7 -7.82 6.60 1.01
C ILE A 7 -7.19 5.66 2.04
N GLN A 8 -7.52 5.88 3.31
CA GLN A 8 -7.02 5.04 4.38
C GLN A 8 -7.68 3.66 4.35
N LEU A 9 -6.87 2.62 4.13
CA LEU A 9 -7.31 1.23 4.08
C LEU A 9 -7.27 0.56 5.45
N SER A 10 -6.27 0.89 6.27
CA SER A 10 -6.11 0.27 7.59
C SER A 10 -5.69 1.26 8.68
N GLY A 11 -6.10 0.94 9.92
CA GLY A 11 -5.50 1.49 11.13
C GLY A 11 -4.24 0.72 11.56
N PRO A 12 -3.62 1.08 12.71
CA PRO A 12 -2.34 0.55 13.12
C PRO A 12 -2.32 -0.97 13.30
N PHE A 13 -1.21 -1.61 12.93
CA PHE A 13 -0.94 -3.02 13.16
C PHE A 13 0.56 -3.31 13.20
N LYS A 14 0.91 -4.53 13.63
CA LYS A 14 2.28 -5.04 13.64
C LYS A 14 2.44 -6.09 12.55
N ALA A 15 3.57 -6.04 11.87
CA ALA A 15 4.02 -7.06 10.92
C ALA A 15 5.40 -7.60 11.32
N VAL A 16 5.81 -8.73 10.76
CA VAL A 16 7.12 -9.32 11.02
C VAL A 16 7.91 -9.45 9.71
N ASP A 17 9.11 -8.89 9.67
CA ASP A 17 9.97 -8.98 8.48
C ASP A 17 10.69 -10.34 8.35
N GLY A 18 11.44 -10.50 7.26
CA GLY A 18 12.28 -11.66 6.96
C GLY A 18 13.31 -11.96 8.05
N GLY A 19 13.82 -10.93 8.73
CA GLY A 19 14.77 -11.04 9.84
C GLY A 19 14.12 -11.37 11.19
N GLY A 20 12.79 -11.49 11.25
CA GLY A 20 12.05 -11.74 12.50
C GLY A 20 11.84 -10.49 13.35
N ARG A 21 12.14 -9.30 12.83
CA ARG A 21 11.93 -8.04 13.53
C ARG A 21 10.47 -7.62 13.40
N THR A 22 9.91 -7.11 14.49
CA THR A 22 8.57 -6.50 14.47
C THR A 22 8.65 -5.12 13.84
N VAL A 23 7.79 -4.88 12.85
CA VAL A 23 7.60 -3.60 12.18
C VAL A 23 6.25 -3.04 12.61
N ASP A 24 6.29 -1.88 13.26
CA ASP A 24 5.09 -1.15 13.66
C ASP A 24 4.59 -0.28 12.50
N ILE A 25 3.40 -0.61 11.98
CA ILE A 25 2.74 0.09 10.87
C ILE A 25 1.62 0.95 11.46
N LYS A 26 1.61 2.25 11.10
CA LYS A 26 0.58 3.20 11.53
C LYS A 26 -0.68 3.10 10.68
N SER A 27 -0.49 2.97 9.38
CA SER A 27 -1.57 2.94 8.40
C SER A 27 -1.10 2.34 7.08
N VAL A 28 -2.06 1.82 6.35
CA VAL A 28 -1.93 1.54 4.92
C VAL A 28 -2.96 2.40 4.22
N ARG A 29 -2.56 3.11 3.16
CA ARG A 29 -3.43 4.00 2.39
C ARG A 29 -3.13 3.90 0.91
N ILE A 30 -4.13 4.16 0.09
CA ILE A 30 -3.96 4.39 -1.34
C ILE A 30 -3.58 5.85 -1.51
N PHE A 31 -2.53 6.09 -2.27
CA PHE A 31 -2.24 7.41 -2.81
C PHE A 31 -2.83 7.48 -4.22
N ASP A 32 -3.83 8.35 -4.40
CA ASP A 32 -4.45 8.58 -5.71
C ASP A 32 -3.64 9.63 -6.48
N GLU A 33 -2.83 9.19 -7.45
CA GLU A 33 -2.10 10.07 -8.36
C GLU A 33 -2.99 10.68 -9.47
N GLY A 34 -4.28 10.32 -9.50
CA GLY A 34 -5.26 10.88 -10.43
C GLY A 34 -5.26 10.27 -11.83
N TYR A 35 -4.34 9.34 -12.13
CA TYR A 35 -4.19 8.70 -13.45
C TYR A 35 -3.95 7.20 -13.36
N GLY A 36 -4.97 6.44 -12.92
CA GLY A 36 -5.09 4.98 -13.11
C GLY A 36 -4.10 4.07 -12.36
N VAL A 37 -2.94 4.58 -11.93
CA VAL A 37 -1.97 3.84 -11.12
C VAL A 37 -2.31 4.01 -9.65
N ILE A 38 -2.38 2.90 -8.93
CA ILE A 38 -2.67 2.86 -7.50
C ILE A 38 -1.39 2.46 -6.77
N ASP A 39 -0.77 3.44 -6.12
CA ASP A 39 0.32 3.18 -5.20
C ASP A 39 -0.22 2.94 -3.79
N LEU A 40 0.35 1.94 -3.14
CA LEU A 40 0.01 1.60 -1.76
C LEU A 40 1.09 2.11 -0.81
N TYR A 41 0.69 3.07 0.02
CA TYR A 41 1.56 3.72 0.97
C TYR A 41 1.40 3.05 2.35
N VAL A 42 2.53 2.63 2.92
CA VAL A 42 2.61 1.97 4.22
C VAL A 42 3.39 2.86 5.18
N ASP A 43 2.67 3.56 6.05
CA ASP A 43 3.25 4.51 6.99
C ASP A 43 3.82 3.77 8.21
N LEU A 44 5.11 3.97 8.48
CA LEU A 44 5.82 3.30 9.56
C LEU A 44 5.86 4.13 10.85
N ALA A 45 5.84 3.44 11.99
CA ALA A 45 6.00 4.08 13.30
C ALA A 45 7.44 4.55 13.55
N ALA A 46 8.41 3.77 13.09
CA ALA A 46 9.84 4.03 13.20
C ALA A 46 10.49 4.11 11.81
N PRO A 47 11.67 4.72 11.68
CA PRO A 47 12.39 4.72 10.41
C PRO A 47 12.65 3.31 9.88
N ALA A 48 12.37 3.08 8.60
CA ALA A 48 12.74 1.89 7.85
C ALA A 48 14.26 1.70 7.87
N THR A 49 14.70 0.45 7.99
CA THR A 49 16.07 0.08 7.67
C THR A 49 16.25 0.00 6.16
N ASP A 50 17.50 0.12 5.69
CA ASP A 50 17.82 0.02 4.27
C ASP A 50 17.27 -1.29 3.67
N GLY A 51 16.61 -1.16 2.52
CA GLY A 51 16.02 -2.29 1.79
C GLY A 51 14.73 -2.88 2.37
N LEU A 52 14.17 -2.33 3.46
CA LEU A 52 12.95 -2.87 4.09
C LEU A 52 11.76 -2.95 3.13
N HIS A 53 11.64 -2.01 2.18
CA HIS A 53 10.61 -2.02 1.13
C HIS A 53 10.70 -3.20 0.15
N LYS A 54 11.79 -3.97 0.16
CA LYS A 54 12.00 -5.18 -0.65
C LYS A 54 11.86 -6.47 0.15
N ASP A 55 11.59 -6.39 1.46
CA ASP A 55 11.46 -7.56 2.32
C ASP A 55 10.17 -8.33 1.95
N GLN A 56 10.32 -9.46 1.29
CA GLN A 56 9.19 -10.24 0.78
C GLN A 56 8.24 -10.71 1.88
N LYS A 57 8.77 -10.99 3.07
CA LYS A 57 7.93 -11.45 4.19
C LYS A 57 7.11 -10.29 4.74
N LEU A 58 7.70 -9.11 4.91
CA LEU A 58 6.98 -7.91 5.30
C LEU A 58 5.88 -7.57 4.29
N ILE A 59 6.18 -7.62 3.00
CA ILE A 59 5.20 -7.39 1.93
C ILE A 59 4.06 -8.42 2.01
N ALA A 60 4.37 -9.69 2.25
CA ALA A 60 3.36 -10.74 2.42
C ALA A 60 2.48 -10.51 3.66
N GLU A 61 3.04 -10.06 4.78
CA GLU A 61 2.28 -9.71 5.99
C GLU A 61 1.33 -8.53 5.74
N ILE A 62 1.78 -7.52 4.99
CA ILE A 62 0.94 -6.39 4.56
C ILE A 62 -0.17 -6.89 3.62
N GLY A 63 0.17 -7.73 2.64
CA GLY A 63 -0.81 -8.36 1.75
C GLY A 63 -1.84 -9.19 2.51
N ALA A 64 -1.43 -9.96 3.52
CA ALA A 64 -2.32 -10.71 4.39
C ALA A 64 -3.29 -9.79 5.15
N ARG A 65 -2.81 -8.62 5.61
CA ARG A 65 -3.66 -7.60 6.22
C ARG A 65 -4.71 -7.06 5.24
N LEU A 66 -4.34 -6.80 3.98
CA LEU A 66 -5.29 -6.38 2.94
C LEU A 66 -6.30 -7.49 2.61
N ARG A 67 -5.85 -8.75 2.57
CA ARG A 67 -6.71 -9.92 2.33
C ARG A 67 -7.78 -10.09 3.40
N ALA A 68 -7.43 -9.85 4.66
CA ALA A 68 -8.40 -9.80 5.76
C ALA A 68 -9.46 -8.69 5.59
N MET A 69 -9.20 -7.68 4.75
CA MET A 69 -10.11 -6.56 4.46
C MET A 69 -10.88 -6.73 3.14
N GLY A 70 -10.69 -7.86 2.44
CA GLY A 70 -11.40 -8.22 1.21
C GLY A 70 -10.59 -8.10 -0.08
N TYR A 71 -9.29 -7.86 -0.02
CA TYR A 71 -8.42 -7.99 -1.21
C TYR A 71 -8.24 -9.47 -1.56
N SER A 72 -8.35 -9.83 -2.83
CA SER A 72 -8.21 -11.23 -3.28
C SER A 72 -7.29 -11.39 -4.50
N GLY A 73 -6.54 -10.34 -4.83
CA GLY A 73 -5.62 -10.35 -5.98
C GLY A 73 -4.25 -10.97 -5.67
N PRO A 74 -3.32 -10.85 -6.65
CA PRO A 74 -1.94 -11.30 -6.54
C PRO A 74 -1.18 -10.68 -5.36
N ASP A 75 0.06 -11.11 -5.14
CA ASP A 75 0.91 -10.47 -4.14
C ASP A 75 1.37 -9.08 -4.61
N LEU A 76 1.53 -8.18 -3.64
CA LEU A 76 2.07 -6.83 -3.85
C LEU A 76 3.56 -6.91 -4.19
N THR A 77 4.07 -5.89 -4.86
CA THR A 77 5.50 -5.78 -5.20
C THR A 77 6.10 -4.49 -4.64
N PRO A 78 7.43 -4.43 -4.44
CA PRO A 78 8.09 -3.18 -4.09
C PRO A 78 7.80 -2.11 -5.14
N GLY A 79 7.39 -0.91 -4.70
CA GLY A 79 7.18 0.22 -5.61
C GLY A 79 8.47 0.96 -5.95
N ASP A 80 8.34 2.11 -6.61
CA ASP A 80 9.47 2.88 -7.12
C ASP A 80 10.47 3.22 -5.98
N PRO A 81 11.76 2.86 -6.12
CA PRO A 81 12.79 3.16 -5.12
C PRO A 81 13.04 4.66 -4.89
N VAL A 82 12.69 5.53 -5.85
CA VAL A 82 12.91 6.99 -5.80
C VAL A 82 11.99 7.67 -4.79
N ILE A 83 10.79 7.13 -4.58
CA ILE A 83 9.76 7.70 -3.69
C ILE A 83 9.69 7.00 -2.33
N GLN A 84 10.60 6.05 -2.06
CA GLN A 84 10.72 5.43 -0.75
C GLN A 84 11.26 6.47 0.25
N GLU A 85 10.61 6.60 1.41
CA GLU A 85 11.07 7.51 2.45
C GLU A 85 11.42 6.78 3.74
N LYS A 86 12.11 7.48 4.65
CA LYS A 86 12.52 6.91 5.93
C LYS A 86 11.35 6.32 6.72
N ARG A 87 10.11 6.81 6.59
CA ARG A 87 8.95 6.30 7.34
C ARG A 87 7.79 5.88 6.43
N LEU A 88 8.07 5.65 5.16
CA LEU A 88 7.09 5.28 4.16
C LEU A 88 7.67 4.15 3.32
N ILE A 89 6.92 3.06 3.20
CA ILE A 89 7.15 2.07 2.15
C ILE A 89 6.09 2.29 1.08
N VAL A 90 6.52 2.39 -0.16
CA VAL A 90 5.62 2.39 -1.32
C VAL A 90 5.64 1.01 -1.97
N LEU A 91 4.45 0.45 -2.20
CA LEU A 91 4.25 -0.82 -2.88
C LEU A 91 3.43 -0.59 -4.14
N ASP A 92 3.87 -1.22 -5.23
CA ASP A 92 3.09 -1.30 -6.46
C ASP A 92 1.94 -2.28 -6.23
N THR A 93 0.79 -1.95 -6.83
CA THR A 93 -0.38 -2.82 -6.83
C THR A 93 -0.61 -3.38 -8.24
N PRO A 94 -0.99 -4.66 -8.37
CA PRO A 94 -1.36 -5.22 -9.66
C PRO A 94 -2.74 -4.69 -10.11
N ASP A 95 -3.06 -4.79 -11.39
CA ASP A 95 -4.33 -4.30 -11.96
C ASP A 95 -5.57 -4.85 -11.21
N GLU A 96 -5.52 -6.09 -10.71
CA GLU A 96 -6.61 -6.69 -9.92
C GLU A 96 -6.81 -6.04 -8.53
N PHE A 97 -5.96 -5.08 -8.15
CA PHE A 97 -6.17 -4.24 -6.98
C PHE A 97 -7.24 -3.17 -7.21
N LEU A 98 -7.45 -2.73 -8.46
CA LEU A 98 -8.39 -1.66 -8.80
C LEU A 98 -9.82 -1.93 -8.28
N PRO A 99 -10.44 -3.11 -8.49
CA PRO A 99 -11.78 -3.37 -7.95
C PRO A 99 -11.85 -3.31 -6.41
N PHE A 100 -10.76 -3.67 -5.73
CA PHE A 100 -10.67 -3.54 -4.27
C PHE A 100 -10.54 -2.07 -3.86
N ALA A 101 -9.69 -1.29 -4.53
CA ALA A 101 -9.53 0.14 -4.31
C ALA A 101 -10.84 0.91 -4.52
N VAL A 102 -11.57 0.64 -5.60
CA VAL A 102 -12.87 1.27 -5.89
C VAL A 102 -13.88 1.02 -4.77
N ARG A 103 -13.95 -0.21 -4.25
CA ARG A 103 -14.81 -0.54 -3.09
C ARG A 103 -14.42 0.20 -1.80
N LYS A 104 -13.19 0.69 -1.72
CA LYS A 104 -12.68 1.47 -0.58
C LYS A 104 -12.83 2.98 -0.79
N GLY A 105 -13.33 3.40 -1.95
CA GLY A 105 -13.61 4.80 -2.27
C GLY A 105 -12.73 5.40 -3.36
N PHE A 106 -11.87 4.60 -4.00
CA PHE A 106 -11.05 5.07 -5.13
C PHE A 106 -11.94 5.40 -6.31
N LYS A 107 -11.72 6.57 -6.90
CA LYS A 107 -12.43 7.01 -8.10
C LYS A 107 -11.58 6.70 -9.31
N ASP A 108 -11.98 5.67 -10.04
CA ASP A 108 -11.36 5.38 -11.32
C ASP A 108 -11.84 6.39 -12.36
N LEU A 109 -11.06 7.46 -12.56
CA LEU A 109 -11.36 8.49 -13.54
C LEU A 109 -11.16 8.01 -14.97
N THR A 110 -10.46 6.89 -15.21
CA THR A 110 -10.28 6.36 -16.58
C THR A 110 -11.58 5.79 -17.14
N SER A 111 -12.41 5.20 -16.26
CA SER A 111 -13.75 4.72 -16.60
C SER A 111 -14.71 5.82 -17.09
N GLU A 112 -14.45 7.10 -16.80
CA GLU A 112 -15.30 8.22 -17.23
C GLU A 112 -15.01 8.71 -18.67
N PHE A 113 -13.93 8.25 -19.30
CA PHE A 113 -13.51 8.68 -20.65
C PHE A 113 -13.69 7.60 -21.74
N ASP A 114 -14.18 6.41 -21.38
CA ASP A 114 -14.45 5.30 -22.32
C ASP A 114 -15.89 5.31 -22.89
N GLU A 115 -16.68 6.38 -22.67
CA GLU A 115 -18.00 6.63 -23.31
C GLU A 115 -17.93 7.52 -24.57
#